data_AF-R6XH11-F1
#
_entry.id   AF-R6XH11-F1
#
_cell.length_a   1.000
_cell.length_b   1.000
_cell.length_c   1.000
_cell.angle_alpha   90.00
_cell.angle_beta   90.00
_cell.angle_gamma   90.00
#
_symmetry.space_group_name_H-M   'P 1'
#
loop_
_entity.id
_entity.type
_entity.pdbx_description
1 polymer ?
#
loop_
_entity_poly.entity_id
_entity_poly.type
_entity_poly.pdbx_seq_one_letter_code
_entity_poly.pdbx_strand_id
1 'polypeptide(L)'
;MITCYTKTQVDTGFAPINDLVATRGMAGMLDTIWLILCAMCFGSCMAASNMLHAITHVLLKSIHSTVSLVCSTVTSGVLLNLVMGDQFLSIIMNASIYKEEYAARGYRPELLSRSTEDSATVTSVLVPWTTCGMTQSTVLGIPTLVYLPFCFFNIISPLMSCLVAILGFVPKPQK
;
A
#
# COMPACT_ATOMS: atom_id res chain seq x y z
N MET A 1 13.67 6.12 -29.97
CA MET A 1 12.38 6.20 -29.23
C MET A 1 11.61 4.86 -29.16
N ILE A 2 12.12 3.75 -29.73
CA ILE A 2 11.47 2.41 -29.67
C ILE A 2 11.83 1.66 -28.37
N THR A 3 12.98 1.99 -27.78
CA THR A 3 13.56 1.36 -26.58
C THR A 3 12.66 1.49 -25.33
N CYS A 4 11.88 2.56 -25.20
CA CYS A 4 10.98 2.73 -24.04
C CYS A 4 9.71 1.86 -24.14
N TYR A 5 9.27 1.53 -25.36
CA TYR A 5 8.05 0.76 -25.60
C TYR A 5 8.29 -0.74 -25.62
N THR A 6 9.43 -1.19 -26.17
CA THR A 6 9.72 -2.60 -26.42
C THR A 6 10.83 -3.15 -25.53
N LYS A 7 11.15 -4.44 -25.68
CA LYS A 7 12.25 -5.08 -24.96
C LYS A 7 13.58 -4.36 -25.19
N THR A 8 14.33 -4.15 -24.12
CA THR A 8 15.68 -3.60 -24.16
C THR A 8 16.62 -4.57 -23.48
N GLN A 9 17.73 -4.89 -24.15
CA GLN A 9 18.79 -5.74 -23.62
C GLN A 9 20.13 -5.06 -23.96
N VAL A 10 20.93 -4.80 -22.94
CA VAL A 10 22.25 -4.17 -23.07
C VAL A 10 23.29 -5.24 -22.79
N ASP A 11 24.24 -5.43 -23.71
CA ASP A 11 25.37 -6.32 -23.48
C ASP A 11 26.47 -5.58 -22.70
N THR A 12 26.68 -6.00 -21.47
CA THR A 12 27.68 -5.48 -20.54
C THR A 12 28.92 -6.38 -20.45
N GLY A 13 28.96 -7.50 -21.18
CA GLY A 13 30.03 -8.50 -21.10
C GLY A 13 29.94 -9.45 -19.91
N PHE A 14 28.95 -9.31 -19.02
CA PHE A 14 28.71 -10.19 -17.88
C PHE A 14 27.24 -10.62 -17.83
N ALA A 15 26.98 -11.92 -18.03
CA ALA A 15 25.62 -12.44 -18.24
C ALA A 15 24.62 -12.11 -17.11
N PRO A 16 24.97 -12.20 -15.81
CA PRO A 16 24.06 -11.81 -14.72
C PRO A 16 23.61 -10.34 -14.78
N ILE A 17 24.49 -9.44 -15.24
CA ILE A 17 24.15 -8.01 -15.37
C ILE A 17 23.28 -7.78 -16.61
N ASN A 18 23.53 -8.52 -17.69
CA ASN A 18 22.68 -8.47 -18.89
C ASN A 18 21.23 -8.85 -18.57
N ASP A 19 21.03 -9.89 -17.74
CA ASP A 19 19.70 -10.33 -17.32
C ASP A 19 19.01 -9.34 -16.36
N LEU A 20 19.76 -8.70 -15.46
CA LEU A 20 19.24 -7.68 -14.55
C LEU A 20 18.79 -6.40 -15.27
N VAL A 21 19.51 -5.99 -16.31
CA VAL A 21 19.23 -4.75 -17.06
C VAL A 21 18.22 -4.99 -18.19
N ALA A 22 17.93 -6.26 -18.51
CA ALA A 22 16.91 -6.62 -19.50
C ALA A 22 15.51 -6.21 -18.99
N THR A 23 14.83 -5.34 -19.74
CA THR A 23 13.45 -4.91 -19.44
C THR A 23 12.54 -5.16 -20.62
N ARG A 24 11.25 -5.37 -20.34
CA ARG A 24 10.20 -5.49 -21.36
C ARG A 24 9.61 -4.13 -21.75
N GLY A 25 10.12 -3.03 -21.21
CA GLY A 25 9.64 -1.67 -21.47
C GLY A 25 8.19 -1.48 -21.00
N MET A 26 7.52 -0.44 -21.51
CA MET A 26 6.12 -0.16 -21.17
C MET A 26 5.16 -1.31 -21.51
N ALA A 27 5.44 -2.09 -22.57
CA ALA A 27 4.62 -3.25 -22.91
C ALA A 27 4.59 -4.31 -21.81
N GLY A 28 5.67 -4.44 -21.03
CA GLY A 28 5.72 -5.35 -19.88
C GLY A 28 4.98 -4.85 -18.64
N MET A 29 4.61 -3.57 -18.59
CA MET A 29 3.87 -2.96 -17.47
C MET A 29 2.37 -2.80 -17.76
N LEU A 30 1.90 -3.19 -18.95
CA LEU A 30 0.50 -3.01 -19.35
C LEU A 30 -0.48 -3.70 -18.41
N ASP A 31 -0.14 -4.88 -17.90
CA ASP A 31 -0.97 -5.60 -16.92
C ASP A 31 -1.16 -4.78 -15.62
N THR A 32 -0.08 -4.16 -15.14
CA THR A 32 -0.13 -3.27 -13.96
C THR A 32 -0.97 -2.02 -14.25
N ILE A 33 -0.83 -1.41 -15.44
CA ILE A 33 -1.60 -0.23 -15.83
C ILE A 33 -3.10 -0.56 -15.88
N TRP A 34 -3.46 -1.71 -16.45
CA TRP A 34 -4.85 -2.15 -16.54
C TRP A 34 -5.47 -2.35 -15.15
N LEU A 35 -4.70 -2.96 -14.24
CA LEU A 35 -5.10 -3.16 -12.86
C LEU A 35 -5.34 -1.83 -12.13
N ILE A 36 -4.45 -0.84 -12.32
CA ILE A 36 -4.63 0.52 -11.77
C ILE A 36 -5.92 1.16 -12.30
N LEU A 37 -6.20 1.06 -13.61
CA LEU A 37 -7.42 1.62 -14.19
C LEU A 37 -8.68 0.95 -13.61
N CYS A 38 -8.69 -0.38 -13.51
CA CYS A 38 -9.79 -1.12 -12.87
C CYS A 38 -9.95 -0.73 -11.40
N ALA A 39 -8.84 -0.61 -10.66
CA ALA A 39 -8.79 -0.19 -9.27
C ALA A 39 -9.37 1.22 -9.07
N MET A 40 -8.99 2.17 -9.92
CA MET A 40 -9.50 3.55 -9.88
C MET A 40 -11.00 3.60 -10.18
N CYS A 41 -11.48 2.85 -11.18
CA CYS A 41 -12.90 2.74 -11.48
C CYS A 41 -13.67 2.14 -10.30
N PHE A 42 -13.18 1.04 -9.70
CA PHE A 42 -13.81 0.40 -8.55
C PHE A 42 -13.85 1.32 -7.32
N GLY A 43 -12.73 1.98 -7.01
CA GLY A 43 -12.63 2.98 -5.96
C GLY A 43 -13.63 4.12 -6.15
N SER A 44 -13.76 4.62 -7.39
CA SER A 44 -14.70 5.68 -7.75
C SER A 44 -16.15 5.22 -7.60
N CYS A 45 -16.49 4.00 -8.02
CA CYS A 45 -17.83 3.43 -7.85
C CYS A 45 -18.20 3.30 -6.36
N MET A 46 -17.29 2.83 -5.51
CA MET A 46 -17.54 2.70 -4.07
C MET A 46 -17.71 4.06 -3.37
N ALA A 47 -16.98 5.08 -3.82
CA ALA A 47 -17.16 6.44 -3.32
C ALA A 47 -18.53 7.01 -3.77
N ALA A 48 -18.89 6.85 -5.05
CA ALA A 48 -20.15 7.33 -5.60
C ALA A 48 -21.40 6.61 -5.03
N SER A 49 -21.27 5.33 -4.66
CA SER A 49 -22.36 4.52 -4.09
C SER A 49 -22.55 4.66 -2.58
N ASN A 50 -21.80 5.54 -1.91
CA ASN A 50 -21.75 5.66 -0.43
C ASN A 50 -21.34 4.37 0.31
N MET A 51 -20.81 3.35 -0.39
CA MET A 51 -20.29 2.15 0.26
C MET A 51 -19.11 2.47 1.18
N LEU A 52 -18.25 3.42 0.79
CA LEU A 52 -17.19 3.92 1.65
C LEU A 52 -17.76 4.48 2.95
N HIS A 53 -18.83 5.27 2.89
CA HIS A 53 -19.44 5.87 4.09
C HIS A 53 -19.97 4.80 5.06
N ALA A 54 -20.54 3.70 4.55
CA ALA A 54 -20.97 2.57 5.38
C ALA A 54 -19.79 1.87 6.07
N ILE A 55 -18.69 1.63 5.34
CA ILE A 55 -17.45 1.04 5.89
C ILE A 55 -16.85 1.97 6.94
N THR A 56 -16.75 3.26 6.61
CA THR A 56 -16.28 4.32 7.49
C THR A 56 -17.10 4.36 8.78
N HIS A 57 -18.43 4.34 8.73
CA HIS A 57 -19.28 4.38 9.92
C HIS A 57 -19.02 3.20 10.89
N VAL A 58 -18.78 1.99 10.36
CA VAL A 58 -18.45 0.82 11.18
C VAL A 58 -17.06 0.97 11.82
N LEU A 59 -16.07 1.39 11.05
CA LEU A 59 -14.69 1.53 11.54
C LEU A 59 -14.54 2.69 12.53
N LEU A 60 -15.15 3.85 12.23
CA LEU A 60 -15.08 5.05 13.05
C LEU A 60 -15.78 4.90 14.40
N LYS A 61 -16.80 4.03 14.51
CA LYS A 61 -17.47 3.76 15.79
C LYS A 61 -16.52 3.23 16.87
N SER A 62 -15.42 2.58 16.46
CA SER A 62 -14.39 2.08 17.37
C SER A 62 -13.35 3.14 17.77
N ILE A 63 -13.36 4.32 17.15
CA ILE A 63 -12.28 5.30 17.25
C ILE A 63 -12.59 6.39 18.26
N HIS A 64 -12.13 6.19 19.50
CA HIS A 64 -12.36 7.16 20.59
C HIS A 64 -11.15 8.08 20.88
N SER A 65 -9.97 7.78 20.35
CA SER A 65 -8.73 8.51 20.64
C SER A 65 -7.83 8.66 19.41
N THR A 66 -6.81 9.51 19.50
CA THR A 66 -5.76 9.64 18.47
C THR A 66 -5.01 8.33 18.25
N VAL A 67 -4.76 7.60 19.34
CA VAL A 67 -4.12 6.28 19.29
C VAL A 67 -4.99 5.33 18.48
N SER A 68 -6.29 5.26 18.80
CA SER A 68 -7.22 4.42 18.05
C SER A 68 -7.32 4.85 16.59
N LEU A 69 -7.22 6.15 16.27
CA LEU A 69 -7.30 6.64 14.90
C LEU A 69 -6.14 6.10 14.05
N VAL A 70 -4.91 6.29 14.53
CA VAL A 70 -3.70 5.83 13.83
C VAL A 70 -3.66 4.30 13.78
N CYS A 71 -3.91 3.62 14.89
CA CYS A 71 -3.93 2.15 14.93
C CYS A 71 -5.01 1.55 14.02
N SER A 72 -6.19 2.16 13.94
CA SER A 72 -7.24 1.75 13.01
C SER A 72 -6.80 1.93 11.56
N THR A 73 -6.22 3.09 11.19
CA THR A 73 -5.70 3.34 9.84
C THR A 73 -4.62 2.34 9.43
N VAL A 74 -3.70 2.02 10.35
CA VAL A 74 -2.63 1.05 10.12
C VAL A 74 -3.22 -0.35 9.95
N THR A 75 -4.09 -0.76 10.86
CA THR A 75 -4.69 -2.11 10.85
C THR A 75 -5.55 -2.31 9.60
N SER A 76 -6.37 -1.32 9.22
CA SER A 76 -7.16 -1.38 8.00
C SER A 76 -6.29 -1.41 6.75
N GLY A 77 -5.17 -0.68 6.71
CA GLY A 77 -4.24 -0.73 5.57
C GLY A 77 -3.65 -2.14 5.35
N VAL A 78 -3.25 -2.80 6.44
CA VAL A 78 -2.76 -4.19 6.37
C VAL A 78 -3.88 -5.16 5.97
N LEU A 79 -5.08 -5.02 6.55
CA LEU A 79 -6.23 -5.86 6.21
C LEU A 79 -6.67 -5.68 4.75
N LEU A 80 -6.68 -4.44 4.26
CA LEU A 80 -7.02 -4.16 2.86
C LEU A 80 -5.99 -4.78 1.92
N ASN A 81 -4.69 -4.79 2.24
CA ASN A 81 -3.72 -5.53 1.44
C ASN A 81 -4.00 -7.04 1.39
N LEU A 82 -4.38 -7.62 2.53
CA LEU A 82 -4.73 -9.03 2.61
C LEU A 82 -5.97 -9.35 1.75
N VAL A 83 -7.00 -8.50 1.80
CA VAL A 83 -8.27 -8.76 1.10
C VAL A 83 -8.22 -8.37 -0.37
N MET A 84 -7.58 -7.26 -0.71
CA MET A 84 -7.82 -6.54 -1.96
C MET A 84 -6.92 -6.98 -3.12
N GLY A 85 -5.85 -7.75 -2.85
CA GLY A 85 -4.96 -8.32 -3.87
C GLY A 85 -4.18 -7.32 -4.72
N ASP A 86 -4.49 -6.03 -4.62
CA ASP A 86 -3.77 -4.92 -5.25
C ASP A 86 -3.45 -3.81 -4.25
N GLN A 87 -2.20 -3.32 -4.33
CA GLN A 87 -1.68 -2.29 -3.43
C GLN A 87 -2.32 -0.93 -3.69
N PHE A 88 -2.52 -0.54 -4.94
CA PHE A 88 -3.02 0.79 -5.27
C PHE A 88 -4.43 0.98 -4.72
N LEU A 89 -5.25 -0.06 -4.87
CA LEU A 89 -6.62 -0.04 -4.40
C LEU A 89 -6.69 0.04 -2.86
N SER A 90 -5.83 -0.74 -2.18
CA SER A 90 -5.68 -0.69 -0.71
C SER A 90 -5.30 0.70 -0.21
N ILE A 91 -4.32 1.35 -0.84
CA ILE A 91 -3.88 2.72 -0.47
C ILE A 91 -5.00 3.73 -0.69
N ILE A 92 -5.64 3.73 -1.86
CA ILE A 92 -6.68 4.69 -2.22
C ILE A 92 -7.89 4.55 -1.29
N MET A 93 -8.33 3.31 -1.02
CA MET A 93 -9.44 3.06 -0.11
C MET A 93 -9.11 3.47 1.31
N ASN A 94 -7.94 3.08 1.83
CA ASN A 94 -7.56 3.40 3.20
C ASN A 94 -7.50 4.93 3.39
N ALA A 95 -6.85 5.66 2.49
CA ALA A 95 -6.81 7.11 2.55
C ALA A 95 -8.21 7.73 2.49
N SER A 96 -9.08 7.23 1.61
CA SER A 96 -10.43 7.76 1.43
C SER A 96 -11.36 7.51 2.64
N ILE A 97 -11.24 6.35 3.31
CA ILE A 97 -12.02 6.01 4.50
C ILE A 97 -11.75 6.97 5.66
N TYR A 98 -10.48 7.33 5.89
CA TYR A 98 -10.07 8.12 7.05
C TYR A 98 -9.89 9.61 6.78
N LYS A 99 -9.89 10.05 5.51
CA LYS A 99 -9.65 11.46 5.13
C LYS A 99 -10.54 12.44 5.89
N GLU A 100 -11.84 12.18 5.91
CA GLU A 100 -12.82 13.07 6.56
C GLU A 100 -12.63 13.10 8.08
N GLU A 101 -12.32 11.95 8.69
CA GLU A 101 -12.14 11.85 10.14
C GLU A 101 -10.88 12.57 10.64
N TYR A 102 -9.76 12.44 9.92
CA TYR A 102 -8.54 13.17 10.27
C TYR A 102 -8.75 14.68 10.15
N ALA A 103 -9.47 15.13 9.11
CA ALA A 103 -9.81 16.53 8.92
C ALA A 103 -10.77 17.05 10.00
N ALA A 104 -11.82 16.30 10.33
CA ALA A 104 -12.80 16.65 11.36
C ALA A 104 -12.16 16.80 12.76
N ARG A 105 -11.11 16.03 13.04
CA ARG A 105 -10.33 16.12 14.29
C ARG A 105 -9.20 17.16 14.25
N GLY A 106 -9.02 17.89 13.15
CA GLY A 106 -7.99 18.93 12.99
C GLY A 106 -6.57 18.40 12.80
N TYR A 107 -6.39 17.13 12.41
CA TYR A 107 -5.07 16.60 12.08
C TYR A 107 -4.65 17.00 10.66
N ARG A 108 -3.36 17.24 10.49
CA ARG A 108 -2.81 17.51 9.16
C ARG A 108 -2.82 16.24 8.29
N PRO A 109 -3.01 16.37 6.96
CA PRO A 109 -3.08 15.22 6.05
C PRO A 109 -1.81 14.38 6.01
N GLU A 110 -0.66 14.92 6.41
CA GLU A 110 0.61 14.17 6.46
C GLU A 110 0.57 13.03 7.47
N LEU A 111 -0.19 13.16 8.56
CA LEU A 111 -0.33 12.07 9.53
C LEU A 111 -1.08 10.88 8.93
N LEU A 112 -2.15 11.15 8.17
CA LEU A 112 -2.91 10.13 7.45
C LEU A 112 -2.04 9.49 6.35
N SER A 113 -1.36 10.32 5.56
CA SER A 113 -0.48 9.84 4.49
C SER A 113 0.62 8.93 5.04
N ARG A 114 1.29 9.35 6.12
CA ARG A 114 2.32 8.54 6.78
C ARG A 114 1.76 7.22 7.31
N SER A 115 0.62 7.27 8.02
CA SER A 115 0.01 6.06 8.59
C SER A 115 -0.47 5.09 7.51
N THR A 116 -0.89 5.61 6.36
CA THR A 116 -1.28 4.80 5.18
C THR A 116 -0.04 4.18 4.52
N GLU A 117 1.04 4.95 4.37
CA GLU A 117 2.29 4.46 3.77
C GLU A 117 2.93 3.37 4.63
N ASP A 118 3.02 3.61 5.94
CA ASP A 118 3.59 2.67 6.92
C ASP A 118 2.77 1.38 7.06
N SER A 119 1.57 1.30 6.47
CA SER A 119 0.70 0.13 6.49
C SER A 119 0.46 -0.45 5.10
N ALA A 120 -0.34 0.21 4.27
CA ALA A 120 -0.76 -0.30 2.97
C ALA A 120 0.40 -0.37 1.95
N THR A 121 1.37 0.53 2.00
CA THR A 121 2.47 0.52 1.03
C THR A 121 3.49 -0.58 1.38
N VAL A 122 3.97 -0.60 2.62
CA VAL A 122 5.07 -1.49 3.02
C VAL A 122 4.63 -2.95 3.22
N THR A 123 3.36 -3.22 3.56
CA THR A 123 2.92 -4.60 3.81
C THR A 123 2.46 -5.36 2.57
N SER A 124 2.34 -4.72 1.40
CA SER A 124 1.84 -5.39 0.19
C SER A 124 2.69 -6.61 -0.19
N VAL A 125 4.02 -6.47 -0.14
CA VAL A 125 4.96 -7.56 -0.46
C VAL A 125 4.84 -8.80 0.45
N LEU A 126 4.22 -8.66 1.62
CA LEU A 126 4.02 -9.78 2.56
C LEU A 126 2.87 -10.70 2.11
N VAL A 127 2.05 -10.25 1.16
CA VAL A 127 0.83 -10.94 0.73
C VAL A 127 1.09 -11.63 -0.62
N PRO A 128 1.01 -12.98 -0.70
CA PRO A 128 1.50 -13.74 -1.86
C PRO A 128 0.72 -13.48 -3.15
N TRP A 129 -0.55 -13.13 -3.05
CA TRP A 129 -1.41 -12.85 -4.20
C TRP A 129 -1.37 -11.38 -4.65
N THR A 130 -0.55 -10.53 -4.03
CA THR A 130 -0.32 -9.17 -4.53
C THR A 130 0.75 -9.16 -5.61
N THR A 131 0.70 -8.15 -6.47
CA THR A 131 1.74 -7.89 -7.49
C THR A 131 3.13 -7.81 -6.88
N CYS A 132 3.28 -7.15 -5.72
CA CYS A 132 4.56 -7.01 -5.03
C CYS A 132 5.07 -8.34 -4.48
N GLY A 133 4.19 -9.12 -3.84
CA GLY A 133 4.53 -10.43 -3.29
C GLY A 133 4.93 -11.44 -4.38
N MET A 134 4.19 -11.44 -5.50
CA MET A 134 4.46 -12.26 -6.68
C MET A 134 5.78 -11.87 -7.36
N THR A 135 6.03 -10.57 -7.54
CA THR A 135 7.28 -10.09 -8.13
C THR A 135 8.48 -10.50 -7.28
N GLN A 136 8.42 -10.30 -5.97
CA GLN A 136 9.52 -10.63 -5.05
C GLN A 136 9.78 -12.14 -4.98
N SER A 137 8.73 -12.96 -4.96
CA SER A 137 8.89 -14.42 -4.97
C SER A 137 9.46 -14.94 -6.30
N THR A 138 9.09 -14.32 -7.42
CA THR A 138 9.63 -14.66 -8.74
C THR A 138 11.11 -14.29 -8.86
N VAL A 139 11.49 -13.09 -8.40
CA VAL A 139 12.88 -12.61 -8.46
C VAL A 139 13.79 -13.40 -7.53
N LEU A 140 13.35 -13.66 -6.29
CA LEU A 140 14.15 -14.42 -5.33
C LEU A 140 14.12 -15.93 -5.55
N GLY A 141 13.19 -16.43 -6.37
CA GLY A 141 12.99 -17.87 -6.59
C GLY A 141 12.48 -18.63 -5.36
N ILE A 142 11.96 -17.93 -4.35
CA ILE A 142 11.41 -18.53 -3.11
C ILE A 142 9.99 -18.03 -2.82
N PRO A 143 9.12 -18.88 -2.23
CA PRO A 143 7.75 -18.48 -1.90
C PRO A 143 7.69 -17.31 -0.91
N THR A 144 6.64 -16.49 -1.01
CA THR A 144 6.42 -15.34 -0.12
C THR A 144 6.51 -15.67 1.36
N LEU A 145 5.87 -16.76 1.79
CA LEU A 145 5.86 -17.16 3.20
C LEU A 145 7.27 -17.52 3.73
N VAL A 146 8.22 -17.84 2.85
CA VAL A 146 9.60 -18.16 3.23
C VAL A 146 10.42 -16.89 3.48
N TYR A 147 10.28 -15.85 2.63
CA TYR A 147 10.99 -14.59 2.85
C TYR A 147 10.28 -13.66 3.83
N LEU A 148 8.97 -13.83 4.04
CA LEU A 148 8.13 -13.01 4.93
C LEU A 148 8.79 -12.70 6.29
N PRO A 149 9.28 -13.68 7.08
CA PRO A 149 9.87 -13.39 8.40
C PRO A 149 11.15 -12.55 8.34
N PHE A 150 11.82 -12.49 7.18
CA PHE A 150 13.03 -11.70 6.97
C PHE A 150 12.73 -10.27 6.51
N CYS A 151 11.48 -9.95 6.17
CA CYS A 151 11.05 -8.61 5.81
C CYS A 151 10.86 -7.70 7.03
N PHE A 152 11.92 -7.52 7.83
CA PHE A 152 11.89 -6.77 9.09
C PHE A 152 11.30 -5.38 8.94
N PHE A 153 11.70 -4.62 7.93
CA PHE A 153 11.16 -3.27 7.70
C PHE A 153 9.64 -3.28 7.50
N ASN A 154 9.13 -4.18 6.66
CA ASN A 154 7.70 -4.25 6.33
C ASN A 154 6.83 -4.68 7.52
N ILE A 155 7.40 -5.49 8.42
CA ILE A 155 6.71 -5.94 9.65
C ILE A 155 6.80 -4.88 10.74
N ILE A 156 7.98 -4.29 10.94
CA ILE A 156 8.26 -3.35 12.02
C ILE A 156 7.62 -1.98 11.74
N SER A 157 7.58 -1.53 10.49
CA SER A 157 7.02 -0.23 10.11
C SER A 157 5.60 0.02 10.64
N PRO A 158 4.60 -0.83 10.36
CA PRO A 158 3.24 -0.63 10.88
C PRO A 158 3.19 -0.71 12.41
N LEU A 159 3.99 -1.59 13.03
CA LEU A 159 4.09 -1.71 14.49
C LEU A 159 4.66 -0.43 15.11
N MET A 160 5.66 0.19 14.48
CA MET A 160 6.27 1.43 14.92
C MET A 160 5.29 2.59 14.84
N SER A 161 4.47 2.68 13.79
CA SER A 161 3.46 3.75 13.67
C SER A 161 2.40 3.64 14.76
N CYS A 162 1.97 2.42 15.09
CA CYS A 162 1.11 2.16 16.26
C CYS A 162 1.80 2.53 17.57
N LEU A 163 3.07 2.15 17.76
CA LEU A 163 3.84 2.42 18.97
C LEU A 163 4.05 3.92 19.20
N VAL A 164 4.41 4.67 18.16
CA VAL A 164 4.54 6.14 18.18
C VAL A 164 3.20 6.80 18.55
N ALA A 165 2.09 6.26 18.06
CA ALA A 165 0.76 6.71 18.45
C ALA A 165 0.47 6.46 19.93
N ILE A 166 0.75 5.26 20.43
CA ILE A 166 0.56 4.88 21.85
C ILE A 166 1.40 5.75 22.78
N LEU A 167 2.65 6.03 22.41
CA LEU A 167 3.55 6.89 23.18
C LEU A 167 3.18 8.38 23.13
N GLY A 168 2.19 8.77 22.32
CA GLY A 168 1.72 10.16 22.24
C GLY A 168 2.64 11.10 21.46
N PHE A 169 3.60 10.58 20.69
CA PHE A 169 4.48 11.38 19.83
C PHE A 169 3.81 11.82 18.51
N VAL A 170 2.48 11.76 18.45
CA VAL A 170 1.68 12.19 17.30
C VAL A 170 1.52 13.71 17.33
N PRO A 171 1.72 14.42 16.20
CA PRO A 171 1.49 15.86 16.12
C PRO A 171 0.09 16.22 16.60
N LYS A 172 0.00 17.23 17.48
CA LYS A 172 -1.29 17.72 17.99
C LYS A 172 -2.13 18.32 16.85
N PRO A 173 -3.46 18.23 16.95
CA PRO A 173 -4.35 18.83 15.95
C PRO A 173 -4.14 20.35 15.91
N GLN A 174 -4.12 20.90 14.70
CA GLN A 174 -4.06 22.33 14.47
C GLN A 174 -5.49 22.87 14.61
N LYS A 175 -5.70 23.80 15.54
CA LYS A 175 -6.97 24.51 15.71
C LYS A 175 -7.18 25.52 14.60
#